data_AF-A0A1Q7NLC7-F1
#
_entry.id   AF-A0A1Q7NLC7-F1
#
_cell.length_a   1.000
_cell.length_b   1.000
_cell.length_c   1.000
_cell.angle_alpha   90.00
_cell.angle_beta   90.00
_cell.angle_gamma   90.00
#
_symmetry.space_group_name_H-M   'P 1'
#
loop_
_entity.id
_entity.type
_entity.pdbx_description
1 polymer ?
#
loop_
_entity_poly.entity_id
_entity_poly.type
_entity_poly.pdbx_seq_one_letter_code
_entity_poly.pdbx_strand_id
1 'polypeptide(L)'
;MSLNPNDDILAKFKKSNQGYLDNLSYEARKALEELVDLCYPYLPSINAKGEPFEDESVEMTMMLVQQLIIKALKEENLKTENLMEVMRQVISTIDHIDTELQSVRNLINEAITNKKTTEPTSEFNLDSK
;
A
#
# COMPACT_ATOMS: atom_id res chain seq x y z
N MET A 1 -13.39 0.11 40.45
CA MET A 1 -12.36 -0.30 39.47
C MET A 1 -11.65 -1.50 40.05
N SER A 2 -11.59 -2.61 39.32
CA SER A 2 -10.86 -3.79 39.79
C SER A 2 -9.37 -3.45 39.92
N LEU A 3 -8.77 -3.84 41.05
CA LEU A 3 -7.33 -3.70 41.32
C LEU A 3 -6.51 -4.82 40.64
N ASN A 4 -7.17 -5.75 39.97
CA ASN A 4 -6.55 -6.89 39.31
C ASN A 4 -6.83 -6.80 37.79
N PRO A 5 -5.80 -6.65 36.93
CA PRO A 5 -5.98 -6.59 35.48
C PRO A 5 -6.53 -7.90 34.87
N ASN A 6 -6.62 -8.97 35.66
CA ASN A 6 -7.22 -10.24 35.24
C ASN A 6 -8.74 -10.34 35.50
N ASP A 7 -9.36 -9.30 36.07
CA ASP A 7 -10.79 -9.30 36.44
C ASP A 7 -11.62 -8.32 35.61
N ASP A 8 -11.06 -7.71 34.58
CA ASP A 8 -11.85 -6.88 33.66
C ASP A 8 -12.69 -7.73 32.70
N ILE A 9 -13.67 -7.07 32.08
CA ILE A 9 -14.65 -7.69 31.18
C ILE A 9 -14.00 -8.36 29.96
N LEU A 10 -12.85 -7.89 29.47
CA LEU A 10 -12.15 -8.49 28.33
C LEU A 10 -11.40 -9.76 28.75
N ALA A 11 -10.75 -9.73 29.92
CA ALA A 11 -10.12 -10.93 30.49
C ALA A 11 -11.16 -12.02 30.82
N LYS A 12 -12.32 -11.62 31.37
CA LYS A 12 -13.47 -12.51 31.59
C LYS A 12 -13.99 -13.09 30.28
N PHE A 13 -14.18 -12.27 29.25
CA PHE A 13 -14.62 -12.71 27.93
C PHE A 13 -13.68 -13.78 27.36
N LYS A 14 -12.36 -13.56 27.38
CA LYS A 14 -11.36 -14.54 26.94
C LYS A 14 -11.49 -15.86 27.70
N LYS A 15 -11.62 -15.79 29.04
CA LYS A 15 -11.75 -16.96 29.91
C LYS A 15 -13.04 -17.73 29.67
N SER A 16 -14.19 -17.04 29.56
CA SER A 16 -15.49 -17.65 29.28
C SER A 16 -15.51 -18.37 27.93
N ASN A 17 -14.75 -17.85 26.96
CA ASN A 17 -14.64 -18.42 25.62
C ASN A 17 -13.43 -19.34 25.42
N GLN A 18 -12.71 -19.73 26.49
CA GLN A 18 -11.49 -20.53 26.38
C GLN A 18 -11.73 -21.85 25.64
N GLY A 19 -12.85 -22.53 25.89
CA GLY A 19 -13.20 -23.76 25.20
C GLY A 19 -13.40 -23.59 23.69
N TYR A 20 -13.85 -22.43 23.24
CA TYR A 20 -13.89 -22.10 21.81
C TYR A 20 -12.48 -21.79 21.29
N LEU A 21 -11.70 -20.99 22.01
CA LEU A 21 -10.33 -20.63 21.65
C LEU A 21 -9.40 -21.85 21.51
N ASP A 22 -9.60 -22.88 22.33
CA ASP A 22 -8.80 -24.11 22.28
C ASP A 22 -9.09 -24.98 21.04
N ASN A 23 -10.20 -24.74 20.34
CA ASN A 23 -10.55 -25.43 19.09
C ASN A 23 -10.07 -24.69 17.83
N LEU A 24 -9.52 -23.48 17.98
CA LEU A 24 -8.99 -22.70 16.86
C LEU A 24 -7.57 -23.14 16.50
N SER A 25 -7.16 -22.88 15.25
CA SER A 25 -5.73 -22.95 14.90
C SER A 25 -4.95 -21.90 15.69
N TYR A 26 -3.64 -22.09 15.83
CA TYR A 26 -2.78 -21.14 16.53
C TYR A 26 -2.93 -19.71 15.96
N GLU A 27 -2.95 -19.58 14.64
CA GLU A 27 -3.08 -18.30 13.95
C GLU A 27 -4.43 -17.65 14.21
N ALA A 28 -5.52 -18.42 14.13
CA ALA A 28 -6.87 -17.92 14.35
C ALA A 28 -7.08 -17.49 15.82
N ARG A 29 -6.59 -18.30 16.76
CA ARG A 29 -6.60 -17.97 18.19
C ARG A 29 -5.83 -16.68 18.47
N LYS A 30 -4.60 -16.58 17.96
CA LYS A 30 -3.76 -15.39 18.14
C LYS A 30 -4.42 -14.14 17.57
N ALA A 31 -4.99 -14.21 16.37
CA ALA A 31 -5.68 -13.08 15.76
C ALA A 31 -6.91 -12.63 16.58
N LEU A 32 -7.68 -13.57 17.13
CA LEU A 32 -8.81 -13.24 17.99
C LEU A 32 -8.35 -12.64 19.33
N GLU A 33 -7.31 -13.18 19.95
CA GLU A 33 -6.74 -12.64 21.18
C GLU A 33 -6.23 -11.21 21.00
N GLU A 34 -5.54 -10.93 19.89
CA GLU A 34 -5.08 -9.60 19.49
C GLU A 34 -6.25 -8.64 19.24
N LEU A 35 -7.32 -9.09 18.58
CA LEU A 35 -8.52 -8.27 18.36
C LEU A 35 -9.20 -7.88 19.68
N VAL A 36 -9.28 -8.81 20.64
CA VAL A 36 -9.81 -8.50 21.97
C VAL A 36 -8.89 -7.52 22.69
N ASP A 37 -7.57 -7.63 22.56
CA ASP A 37 -6.63 -6.68 23.15
C ASP A 37 -6.77 -5.27 22.57
N LEU A 38 -7.10 -5.15 21.27
CA LEU A 38 -7.41 -3.86 20.65
C LEU A 38 -8.69 -3.21 21.21
N CYS A 39 -9.50 -3.92 21.99
CA CYS A 39 -10.69 -3.37 22.64
C CYS A 39 -10.39 -2.67 23.98
N TYR A 40 -9.20 -2.84 24.58
CA TYR A 40 -8.84 -2.20 25.86
C TYR A 40 -9.04 -0.68 25.92
N PRO A 41 -8.75 0.11 24.87
CA PRO A 41 -9.04 1.55 24.88
C PRO A 41 -10.52 1.90 25.08
N TYR A 42 -11.42 0.95 24.77
CA TYR A 42 -12.87 1.13 24.87
C TYR A 42 -13.46 0.55 26.15
N LEU A 43 -12.63 0.00 27.05
CA LEU A 43 -13.06 -0.60 28.31
C LEU A 43 -14.03 0.28 29.13
N PRO A 44 -13.87 1.62 29.23
CA PRO A 44 -14.85 2.47 29.91
C PRO A 44 -16.24 2.43 29.26
N SER A 45 -16.30 2.41 27.93
CA SER A 45 -17.55 2.35 27.16
C SER A 45 -18.21 0.99 27.27
N ILE A 46 -17.42 -0.08 27.21
CA ILE A 46 -17.90 -1.46 27.41
C ILE A 46 -18.50 -1.57 28.81
N ASN A 47 -17.79 -1.15 29.85
CA ASN A 47 -18.28 -1.22 31.23
C ASN A 47 -19.53 -0.35 31.48
N ALA A 48 -19.69 0.77 30.77
CA ALA A 48 -20.84 1.66 30.93
C ALA A 48 -22.12 1.13 30.26
N LYS A 49 -21.99 0.22 29.28
CA LYS A 49 -23.10 -0.31 28.48
C LYS A 49 -23.24 -1.84 28.53
N GLY A 50 -22.32 -2.49 29.23
CA GLY A 50 -22.17 -3.93 29.35
C GLY A 50 -23.25 -4.62 30.14
N GLU A 51 -24.00 -3.93 30.99
CA GLU A 51 -25.05 -4.58 31.78
C GLU A 51 -26.42 -4.44 31.10
N PRO A 52 -27.17 -5.54 30.91
CA PRO A 52 -26.90 -6.92 31.35
C PRO A 52 -26.18 -7.83 30.33
N PHE A 53 -25.72 -7.28 29.20
CA PHE A 53 -25.19 -8.00 28.03
C PHE A 53 -23.68 -7.73 27.85
N GLU A 54 -22.87 -8.31 28.74
CA GLU A 54 -21.44 -8.03 28.86
C GLU A 54 -20.68 -8.53 27.62
N ASP A 55 -20.94 -9.78 27.23
CA ASP A 55 -20.32 -10.43 26.09
C ASP A 55 -20.69 -9.72 24.78
N GLU A 56 -21.97 -9.38 24.59
CA GLU A 56 -22.44 -8.64 23.41
C GLU A 56 -21.79 -7.25 23.32
N SER A 57 -21.50 -6.61 24.45
CA SER A 57 -20.81 -5.31 24.46
C SER A 57 -19.35 -5.43 24.04
N VAL A 58 -18.68 -6.53 24.41
CA VAL A 58 -17.34 -6.86 23.91
C VAL A 58 -17.39 -7.17 22.42
N GLU A 59 -18.34 -8.00 21.97
CA GLU A 59 -18.54 -8.35 20.56
C GLU A 59 -18.82 -7.13 19.67
N MET A 60 -19.72 -6.24 20.09
CA MET A 60 -19.98 -4.98 19.37
C MET A 60 -18.73 -4.11 19.29
N THR A 61 -17.92 -4.08 20.34
CA THR A 61 -16.65 -3.33 20.33
C THR A 61 -15.65 -3.97 19.38
N MET A 62 -15.56 -5.30 19.34
CA MET A 62 -14.73 -6.00 18.35
C MET A 62 -15.18 -5.67 16.91
N MET A 63 -16.49 -5.64 16.64
CA MET A 63 -17.01 -5.23 15.32
C MET A 63 -16.61 -3.79 14.97
N LEU A 64 -16.68 -2.85 15.93
CA LEU A 64 -16.22 -1.47 15.73
C LEU A 64 -14.72 -1.43 15.41
N VAL A 65 -13.90 -2.12 16.19
CA VAL A 65 -12.44 -2.18 16.00
C VAL A 65 -12.11 -2.76 14.62
N GLN A 66 -12.75 -3.86 14.23
CA GLN A 66 -12.59 -4.43 12.88
C GLN A 66 -12.94 -3.41 11.79
N GLN A 67 -14.04 -2.67 11.94
CA GLN A 67 -14.45 -1.66 10.97
C GLN A 67 -13.44 -0.50 10.89
N LEU A 68 -12.85 -0.08 12.02
CA LEU A 68 -11.79 0.93 12.04
C LEU A 68 -10.52 0.45 11.34
N ILE A 69 -10.12 -0.81 11.56
CA ILE A 69 -8.98 -1.43 10.86
C ILE A 69 -9.25 -1.47 9.35
N ILE A 70 -10.42 -1.95 8.93
CA ILE A 70 -10.82 -2.00 7.51
C ILE A 70 -10.77 -0.61 6.88
N LYS A 71 -11.27 0.42 7.59
CA LYS A 71 -11.23 1.80 7.11
C LYS A 71 -9.80 2.29 6.92
N ALA A 72 -8.93 2.07 7.91
CA ALA A 72 -7.52 2.46 7.81
C ALA A 72 -6.80 1.74 6.65
N LEU A 73 -7.05 0.44 6.46
CA LEU A 73 -6.49 -0.33 5.34
C LEU A 73 -6.99 0.19 3.98
N LYS A 74 -8.26 0.57 3.86
CA LYS A 74 -8.79 1.19 2.64
C LYS A 74 -8.13 2.53 2.33
N GLU A 75 -7.90 3.35 3.35
CA GLU A 75 -7.21 4.64 3.19
C GLU A 75 -5.76 4.46 2.73
N GLU A 76 -5.03 3.49 3.30
CA GLU A 76 -3.68 3.15 2.85
C GLU A 76 -3.67 2.58 1.42
N ASN A 77 -4.61 1.69 1.09
CA ASN A 77 -4.70 1.13 -0.27
C ASN A 77 -4.97 2.23 -1.32
N LEU A 78 -5.81 3.21 -1.00
CA LEU A 78 -6.07 4.35 -1.89
C LEU A 78 -4.80 5.19 -2.13
N LYS A 79 -3.95 5.36 -1.09
CA LYS A 79 -2.64 6.04 -1.27
C LYS A 79 -1.76 5.25 -2.23
N THR A 80 -1.72 3.92 -2.11
CA THR A 80 -0.97 3.05 -3.02
C THR A 80 -1.48 3.14 -4.46
N GLU A 81 -2.80 3.14 -4.67
CA GLU A 81 -3.41 3.30 -6.00
C GLU A 81 -3.05 4.64 -6.64
N ASN A 82 -3.12 5.73 -5.89
CA ASN A 82 -2.69 7.05 -6.37
C ASN A 82 -1.21 7.09 -6.74
N LEU A 83 -0.35 6.44 -5.94
CA LEU A 83 1.07 6.34 -6.25
C LEU A 83 1.32 5.56 -7.55
N MET A 84 0.61 4.45 -7.74
CA MET A 84 0.71 3.66 -8.98
C MET A 84 0.29 4.46 -10.20
N GLU A 85 -0.72 5.32 -10.08
CA GLU A 85 -1.16 6.18 -11.17
C GLU A 85 -0.12 7.25 -11.52
N VAL A 86 0.51 7.87 -10.51
CA VAL A 86 1.64 8.79 -10.74
C VAL A 86 2.78 8.05 -11.45
N MET A 87 3.14 6.84 -11.00
CA MET A 87 4.19 6.04 -11.64
C MET A 87 3.86 5.73 -13.12
N ARG A 88 2.60 5.43 -13.44
CA ARG A 88 2.14 5.20 -14.82
C ARG A 88 2.33 6.46 -15.68
N GLN A 89 2.00 7.63 -15.16
CA GLN A 89 2.20 8.91 -15.86
C GLN A 89 3.68 9.21 -16.10
N VAL A 90 4.54 8.93 -15.12
CA VAL A 90 6.00 9.08 -15.28
C VAL A 90 6.53 8.16 -16.37
N ILE A 91 6.13 6.89 -16.38
CA ILE A 91 6.54 5.93 -17.43
C ILE A 91 6.12 6.45 -18.81
N SER A 92 4.87 6.88 -18.99
CA SER A 92 4.40 7.45 -20.26
C SER A 92 5.20 8.68 -20.70
N THR A 93 5.65 9.50 -19.75
CA THR A 93 6.48 10.69 -20.04
C THR A 93 7.89 10.27 -20.49
N ILE A 94 8.48 9.26 -19.85
CA ILE A 94 9.78 8.70 -20.24
C ILE A 94 9.71 8.13 -21.66
N ASP A 95 8.66 7.37 -21.98
CA ASP A 95 8.46 6.78 -23.32
C ASP A 95 8.35 7.86 -24.41
N HIS A 96 7.67 8.97 -24.09
CA HIS A 96 7.58 10.12 -24.99
C HIS A 96 8.96 10.77 -25.21
N ILE A 97 9.72 11.02 -24.13
CA ILE A 97 11.06 11.59 -24.21
C ILE A 97 12.00 10.68 -25.03
N ASP A 98 11.94 9.36 -24.85
CA ASP A 98 12.77 8.43 -25.62
C ASP A 98 12.44 8.51 -27.12
N THR A 99 11.15 8.61 -27.46
CA THR A 99 10.69 8.82 -28.85
C THR A 99 11.25 10.10 -29.46
N GLU A 100 11.19 11.22 -28.73
CA GLU A 100 11.75 12.50 -29.19
C GLU A 100 13.28 12.42 -29.36
N LEU A 101 13.99 11.80 -28.41
CA LEU A 101 15.44 11.61 -28.50
C LEU A 101 15.85 10.77 -29.71
N GLN A 102 15.08 9.72 -30.05
CA GLN A 102 15.32 8.93 -31.26
C GLN A 102 15.10 9.77 -32.53
N SER A 103 14.08 10.62 -32.55
CA SER A 103 13.85 11.56 -33.67
C SER A 103 15.03 12.51 -33.86
N VAL A 104 15.50 13.14 -32.78
CA VAL A 104 16.67 14.03 -32.81
C VAL A 104 17.92 13.29 -33.27
N ARG A 105 18.15 12.07 -32.79
CA ARG A 105 19.28 11.23 -33.22
C ARG A 105 19.23 10.96 -34.72
N ASN A 106 18.06 10.65 -35.28
CA ASN A 106 17.90 10.41 -36.70
C ASN A 106 18.22 11.66 -37.54
N LEU A 107 17.70 12.83 -37.13
CA LEU A 107 17.98 14.10 -37.80
C LEU A 107 19.48 14.45 -37.79
N ILE A 108 20.17 14.22 -36.67
CA ILE A 108 21.62 14.43 -36.58
C ILE A 108 22.36 13.49 -37.53
N ASN A 109 21.97 12.21 -37.57
CA ASN A 109 22.59 11.23 -38.46
C ASN A 109 22.42 11.62 -39.93
N GLU A 110 21.23 12.08 -40.34
CA GLU A 110 20.95 12.58 -41.69
C GLU A 110 21.77 13.83 -42.04
N ALA A 111 21.93 14.77 -41.09
CA ALA A 111 22.76 15.95 -41.29
C ALA A 111 24.24 15.59 -41.50
N ILE A 112 24.74 14.60 -40.75
CA ILE A 112 26.13 14.12 -40.88
C ILE A 112 26.35 13.44 -42.24
N THR A 113 25.43 12.58 -42.69
CA THR A 113 25.56 11.91 -44.00
C THR A 113 25.49 12.90 -45.16
N ASN A 114 24.58 13.87 -45.12
CA ASN A 114 24.45 14.90 -46.15
C ASN A 114 25.67 15.84 -46.23
N LYS A 115 26.37 16.06 -45.12
CA LYS A 115 27.60 16.86 -45.10
C LYS A 115 28.79 16.12 -45.72
N LYS A 116 28.87 14.79 -45.58
CA LYS A 116 29.91 13.96 -46.22
C LYS A 116 29.78 13.85 -47.74
N THR A 117 28.57 13.96 -48.28
CA THR A 117 28.32 13.88 -49.74
C THR A 117 28.51 15.20 -50.48
N THR A 118 28.69 16.31 -49.75
CA THR A 118 28.81 17.67 -50.31
C THR A 118 30.24 18.24 -50.25
N GLU A 119 31.21 17.54 -49.67
CA GLU A 119 32.63 17.86 -49.87
C GLU A 119 33.05 17.44 -51.28
N PRO A 120 33.47 18.38 -52.17
CA PRO A 120 33.93 18.01 -53.48
C PRO A 120 35.25 17.24 -53.34
N THR A 121 35.28 16.00 -53.85
CA THR A 121 36.52 15.37 -54.28
C THR A 121 37.19 16.34 -55.26
N SER A 122 38.19 17.09 -54.79
CA SER A 122 39.06 17.84 -55.67
C SER A 122 39.87 16.81 -56.47
N GLU A 123 39.29 16.30 -57.55
CA GLU A 123 40.05 15.72 -58.65
C GLU A 123 40.90 16.85 -59.23
N PHE A 124 42.11 16.97 -58.71
CA PHE A 124 43.19 17.72 -59.33
C PHE A 124 43.58 16.94 -60.61
N ASN A 125 42.81 17.13 -61.68
CA ASN A 125 43.27 16.84 -63.03
C ASN A 125 44.28 17.93 -63.40
N LEU A 126 45.56 17.66 -63.14
CA LEU A 126 46.67 18.38 -63.74
C LEU A 126 46.96 17.77 -65.11
N ASP A 127 46.16 18.14 -66.11
CA ASP A 127 46.59 18.12 -67.50
C ASP A 127 47.08 19.52 -67.86
N SER A 128 48.40 19.69 -67.96
CA SER A 128 48.98 20.73 -68.82
C SER A 128 50.46 20.50 -69.13
N LYS A 129 50.68 20.14 -70.40
CA LYS A 129 51.88 20.28 -71.25
C LYS A 129 53.04 19.30 -71.09
#